data_AF-A0A1X0I8X1-F1
#
_entry.id   AF-A0A1X0I8X1-F1
#
_cell.length_a   1.000
_cell.length_b   1.000
_cell.length_c   1.000
_cell.angle_alpha   90.00
_cell.angle_beta   90.00
_cell.angle_gamma   90.00
#
_symmetry.space_group_name_H-M   'P 1'
#
loop_
_entity.id
_entity.type
_entity.pdbx_description
1 polymer ?
#
loop_
_entity_poly.entity_id
_entity_poly.type
_entity_poly.pdbx_seq_one_letter_code
_entity_poly.pdbx_strand_id
1 'polypeptide(L)'
;MVSGYVAGAIGGIVGGLAIAALGMAYGAVSGRGVWTLPNRISGIILGPRGAADRLFGLATLVGVALHILLSAVFGVVIVLIAQDFTHAYLASGLVVGVALWLINYVGIGAIHPGAREVAKLNPVPIALGLHLLFGLIAGTVAVLVIQRP
;
A
#
# COMPACT_ATOMS: atom_id res chain seq x y z
N MET A 1 26.69 -3.74 -4.67
CA MET A 1 25.33 -3.76 -5.26
C MET A 1 24.33 -4.18 -4.20
N VAL A 2 23.28 -3.39 -4.00
CA VAL A 2 22.16 -3.75 -3.11
C VAL A 2 21.33 -4.84 -3.81
N SER A 3 20.94 -5.88 -3.07
CA SER A 3 20.10 -6.95 -3.62
C SER A 3 18.74 -6.43 -4.10
N GLY A 4 18.20 -6.99 -5.19
CA GLY A 4 16.87 -6.64 -5.71
C GLY A 4 15.76 -6.73 -4.65
N TYR A 5 15.85 -7.71 -3.75
CA TYR A 5 14.94 -7.85 -2.62
C TYR A 5 14.98 -6.64 -1.67
N VAL A 6 16.18 -6.16 -1.34
CA VAL A 6 16.35 -5.02 -0.44
C VAL A 6 15.88 -3.73 -1.13
N ALA A 7 16.24 -3.53 -2.39
CA ALA A 7 15.78 -2.38 -3.17
C ALA A 7 14.25 -2.36 -3.32
N GLY A 8 13.64 -3.51 -3.59
CA GLY A 8 12.20 -3.68 -3.68
C GLY A 8 11.51 -3.41 -2.36
N ALA A 9 12.03 -3.94 -1.24
CA ALA A 9 11.48 -3.67 0.08
C ALA A 9 11.55 -2.18 0.43
N ILE A 10 12.69 -1.52 0.19
CA ILE A 10 12.84 -0.07 0.42
C ILE A 10 11.86 0.72 -0.45
N GLY A 11 11.80 0.42 -1.75
CA GLY A 11 10.88 1.09 -2.67
C GLY A 11 9.42 0.92 -2.26
N GLY A 12 9.04 -0.31 -1.93
CA GLY A 12 7.73 -0.66 -1.42
C GLY A 12 7.37 0.13 -0.16
N ILE A 13 8.24 0.14 0.85
CA ILE A 13 8.03 0.88 2.11
C ILE A 13 7.87 2.38 1.84
N VAL A 14 8.75 2.98 1.03
CA VAL A 14 8.67 4.42 0.72
C VAL A 14 7.37 4.75 -0.03
N GLY A 15 7.00 3.94 -1.03
CA GLY A 15 5.73 4.10 -1.74
C GLY A 15 4.53 3.94 -0.81
N GLY A 16 4.55 2.93 0.05
CA GLY A 16 3.49 2.63 1.02
C GLY A 16 3.28 3.76 2.03
N LEU A 17 4.38 4.30 2.57
CA LEU A 17 4.34 5.44 3.49
C LEU A 17 3.84 6.71 2.81
N ALA A 18 4.25 6.97 1.56
CA ALA A 18 3.79 8.13 0.81
C ALA A 18 2.27 8.12 0.60
N ILE A 19 1.71 6.98 0.17
CA ILE A 19 0.26 6.88 -0.04
C ILE A 19 -0.52 6.82 1.27
N ALA A 20 0.07 6.26 2.34
CA ALA A 20 -0.53 6.28 3.66
C ALA A 20 -0.62 7.71 4.20
N ALA A 21 0.44 8.52 4.06
CA ALA A 21 0.44 9.92 4.45
C ALA A 21 -0.65 10.71 3.71
N LEU A 22 -0.77 10.51 2.40
CA LEU A 22 -1.84 11.13 1.60
C LEU A 22 -3.24 10.69 2.05
N GLY A 23 -3.44 9.40 2.29
CA GLY A 23 -4.72 8.87 2.75
C GLY A 23 -5.09 9.33 4.16
N MET A 24 -4.12 9.45 5.06
CA MET A 24 -4.31 10.00 6.41
C MET A 24 -4.62 11.50 6.37
N ALA A 25 -3.92 12.27 5.53
CA ALA A 25 -4.21 13.69 5.31
C ALA A 25 -5.62 13.88 4.74
N TYR A 26 -6.01 13.07 3.75
CA TYR A 26 -7.36 13.07 3.20
C TYR A 26 -8.41 12.70 4.27
N GLY A 27 -8.12 11.72 5.13
CA GLY A 27 -8.96 11.37 6.29
C GLY A 27 -9.13 12.52 7.29
N ALA A 28 -8.06 13.29 7.54
CA ALA A 28 -8.08 14.45 8.40
C ALA A 28 -8.99 15.56 7.86
N VAL A 29 -8.78 15.98 6.60
CA VAL A 29 -9.53 17.09 5.98
C VAL A 29 -10.99 16.74 5.69
N SER A 30 -11.31 15.45 5.57
CA SER A 30 -12.69 14.97 5.40
C SER A 30 -13.43 14.70 6.72
N GLY A 31 -12.86 15.04 7.87
CA GLY A 31 -13.48 14.85 9.19
C GLY A 31 -13.58 13.39 9.65
N ARG A 32 -12.94 12.46 8.93
CA ARG A 32 -12.90 11.04 9.28
C ARG A 32 -11.89 10.73 10.38
N GLY A 33 -10.89 11.61 10.57
CA GLY A 33 -9.81 11.45 11.54
C GLY A 33 -8.55 10.86 10.91
N VAL A 34 -7.40 11.31 11.41
CA VAL A 34 -6.06 10.98 10.89
C VAL A 34 -5.78 9.47 10.96
N TRP A 35 -6.24 8.80 12.02
CA TRP A 35 -5.95 7.39 12.29
C TRP A 35 -6.96 6.42 11.69
N THR A 36 -8.03 6.93 11.07
CA THR A 36 -9.09 6.07 10.52
C THR A 36 -8.57 5.13 9.44
N LEU A 37 -7.67 5.59 8.56
CA LEU A 37 -7.08 4.72 7.55
C LEU A 37 -6.29 3.55 8.18
N PRO A 38 -5.24 3.79 8.99
CA PRO A 38 -4.49 2.68 9.60
C PRO A 38 -5.38 1.81 10.50
N ASN A 39 -6.30 2.38 11.27
CA ASN A 39 -7.21 1.58 12.10
C ASN A 39 -8.04 0.62 11.26
N ARG A 40 -8.57 1.06 10.11
CA ARG A 40 -9.35 0.20 9.21
C ARG A 40 -8.52 -0.90 8.59
N ILE A 41 -7.26 -0.64 8.24
CA ILE A 41 -6.33 -1.67 7.73
C ILE A 41 -6.17 -2.80 8.76
N SER A 42 -6.12 -2.47 10.06
CA SER A 42 -6.05 -3.50 11.11
C SER A 42 -7.26 -4.43 11.14
N GLY A 43 -8.40 -4.03 10.57
CA GLY A 43 -9.60 -4.86 10.50
C GLY A 43 -9.44 -6.12 9.66
N ILE A 44 -8.36 -6.21 8.86
CA ILE A 44 -7.95 -7.44 8.19
C ILE A 44 -7.55 -8.53 9.22
N ILE A 45 -6.94 -8.12 10.34
CA ILE A 45 -6.45 -9.04 11.39
C ILE A 45 -7.40 -9.04 12.60
N LEU A 46 -7.78 -7.86 13.10
CA LEU A 46 -8.57 -7.68 14.31
C LEU A 46 -10.09 -7.74 14.06
N GLY A 47 -10.50 -7.85 12.80
CA GLY A 47 -11.89 -7.76 12.39
C GLY A 47 -12.44 -6.32 12.38
N PRO A 48 -13.62 -6.09 11.75
CA PRO A 48 -14.14 -4.74 11.52
C PRO A 48 -14.46 -3.94 12.79
N ARG A 49 -14.86 -4.63 13.87
CA ARG A 49 -15.25 -4.00 15.14
C ARG A 49 -14.04 -3.43 15.90
N GLY A 50 -12.93 -4.17 15.95
CA GLY A 50 -11.68 -3.71 16.57
C GLY A 50 -11.00 -2.57 15.82
N ALA A 51 -11.43 -2.32 14.58
CA ALA A 51 -10.88 -1.33 13.65
C ALA A 51 -11.72 -0.05 13.51
N ALA A 52 -12.80 0.09 14.29
CA ALA A 52 -13.80 1.16 14.11
C ALA A 52 -13.44 2.49 14.79
N ASP A 53 -12.46 2.50 15.70
CA ASP A 53 -12.02 3.68 16.43
C ASP A 53 -11.34 4.71 15.50
N ARG A 54 -11.42 6.00 15.84
CA ARG A 54 -10.73 7.11 15.17
C ARG A 54 -9.48 7.56 15.92
N LEU A 55 -9.24 7.06 17.13
CA LEU A 55 -8.11 7.38 17.97
C LEU A 55 -6.90 6.49 17.68
N PHE A 56 -5.74 6.97 18.10
CA PHE A 56 -4.51 6.19 18.07
C PHE A 56 -4.58 5.07 19.11
N GLY A 57 -4.19 3.85 18.75
CA GLY A 57 -4.14 2.71 19.67
C GLY A 57 -3.62 1.43 19.03
N LEU A 58 -3.96 0.28 19.63
CA LEU A 58 -3.54 -1.04 19.15
C LEU A 58 -3.94 -1.28 17.68
N ALA A 59 -5.15 -0.89 17.30
CA ALA A 59 -5.61 -0.96 15.90
C ALA A 59 -4.68 -0.17 14.97
N THR A 60 -4.23 1.01 15.37
CA THR A 60 -3.31 1.83 14.56
C THR A 60 -1.98 1.11 14.36
N LEU A 61 -1.40 0.57 15.44
CA LEU A 61 -0.12 -0.13 15.39
C LEU A 61 -0.19 -1.37 14.49
N VAL A 62 -1.23 -2.19 14.64
CA VAL A 62 -1.44 -3.38 13.81
C VAL A 62 -1.65 -3.01 12.35
N GLY A 63 -2.44 -1.97 12.08
CA GLY A 63 -2.70 -1.49 10.73
C GLY A 63 -1.46 -0.93 10.03
N VAL A 64 -0.67 -0.12 10.74
CA VAL A 64 0.59 0.42 10.23
C VAL A 64 1.59 -0.71 9.96
N ALA A 65 1.75 -1.64 10.91
CA ALA A 65 2.65 -2.78 10.73
C ALA A 65 2.27 -3.64 9.52
N LEU A 66 0.97 -3.95 9.38
CA LEU A 66 0.46 -4.70 8.24
C LEU A 66 0.68 -3.94 6.92
N HIS A 67 0.41 -2.63 6.90
CA HIS A 67 0.61 -1.81 5.70
C HIS A 67 2.07 -1.76 5.27
N ILE A 68 3.01 -1.57 6.21
CA ILE A 68 4.45 -1.56 5.94
C ILE A 68 4.91 -2.92 5.41
N LEU A 69 4.49 -4.02 6.05
CA LEU A 69 4.83 -5.38 5.64
C LEU A 69 4.35 -5.67 4.21
N LEU A 70 3.06 -5.43 3.93
CA LEU A 70 2.51 -5.65 2.59
C LEU A 70 3.17 -4.75 1.55
N SER A 71 3.45 -3.50 1.90
CA SER A 71 4.14 -2.56 1.01
C SER A 71 5.54 -3.06 0.64
N ALA A 72 6.31 -3.56 1.62
CA ALA A 72 7.62 -4.15 1.38
C ALA A 72 7.52 -5.38 0.46
N VAL A 73 6.59 -6.31 0.76
CA VAL A 73 6.37 -7.53 -0.04
C VAL A 73 6.03 -7.17 -1.48
N PHE A 74 5.10 -6.24 -1.72
CA PHE A 74 4.73 -5.87 -3.08
C PHE A 74 5.80 -5.05 -3.81
N GLY A 75 6.60 -4.27 -3.08
CA GLY A 75 7.79 -3.64 -3.64
C GLY A 75 8.82 -4.66 -4.14
N VAL A 76 9.04 -5.74 -3.38
CA VAL A 76 9.85 -6.89 -3.82
C VAL A 76 9.27 -7.52 -5.09
N VAL A 77 7.96 -7.79 -5.12
CA VAL A 77 7.29 -8.35 -6.31
C VAL A 77 7.49 -7.48 -7.55
N ILE A 78 7.36 -6.15 -7.42
CA ILE A 78 7.61 -5.21 -8.53
C ILE A 78 9.03 -5.37 -9.08
N VAL A 79 10.03 -5.44 -8.19
CA VAL A 79 11.43 -5.56 -8.60
C VAL A 79 11.70 -6.91 -9.25
N LEU A 80 11.19 -8.01 -8.71
CA LEU A 80 11.38 -9.33 -9.32
C LEU A 80 10.75 -9.40 -10.71
N ILE A 81 9.52 -8.87 -10.86
CA ILE A 81 8.87 -8.77 -12.19
C ILE A 81 9.72 -7.94 -13.15
N ALA A 82 10.27 -6.82 -12.67
CA ALA A 82 11.09 -5.95 -13.48
C ALA A 82 12.43 -6.60 -13.87
N GLN A 83 13.07 -7.33 -12.96
CA GLN A 83 14.38 -7.94 -13.20
C GLN A 83 14.29 -9.18 -14.07
N ASP A 84 13.30 -10.04 -13.83
CA ASP A 84 13.25 -11.36 -14.43
C ASP A 84 12.47 -11.38 -15.76
N PHE A 85 11.60 -10.38 -16.00
CA PHE A 85 10.69 -10.40 -17.14
C PHE A 85 10.71 -9.13 -17.99
N THR A 86 10.53 -7.94 -17.41
CA THR A 86 10.19 -6.75 -18.22
C THR A 86 11.34 -5.80 -18.46
N HIS A 87 12.34 -5.76 -17.58
CA HIS A 87 13.40 -4.75 -17.50
C HIS A 87 12.89 -3.30 -17.36
N ALA A 88 11.61 -3.11 -17.07
CA ALA A 88 10.93 -1.82 -16.99
C ALA A 88 10.29 -1.62 -15.60
N TYR A 89 11.06 -1.08 -14.65
CA TYR A 89 10.65 -0.94 -13.24
C TYR A 89 9.39 -0.09 -13.05
N LEU A 90 9.29 1.05 -13.74
CA LEU A 90 8.13 1.94 -13.63
C LEU A 90 6.87 1.31 -14.22
N ALA A 91 6.97 0.71 -15.41
CA ALA A 91 5.85 0.03 -16.05
C ALA A 91 5.37 -1.17 -15.22
N SER A 92 6.30 -1.97 -14.68
CA SER A 92 5.99 -3.07 -13.76
C SER A 92 5.30 -2.56 -12.50
N GLY A 93 5.79 -1.46 -11.93
CA GLY A 93 5.18 -0.80 -10.79
C GLY A 93 3.74 -0.39 -11.06
N LEU A 94 3.47 0.27 -12.19
CA LEU A 94 2.11 0.67 -12.60
C LEU A 94 1.19 -0.54 -12.76
N VAL A 95 1.63 -1.58 -13.48
CA VAL A 95 0.84 -2.81 -13.71
C VAL A 95 0.53 -3.51 -12.38
N VAL A 96 1.53 -3.67 -11.51
CA VAL A 96 1.31 -4.24 -10.17
C VAL A 96 0.40 -3.35 -9.34
N GLY A 97 0.51 -2.01 -9.44
CA GLY A 97 -0.39 -1.08 -8.79
C GLY A 97 -1.85 -1.30 -9.21
N VAL A 98 -2.12 -1.44 -10.51
CA VAL A 98 -3.47 -1.80 -11.01
C VAL A 98 -3.92 -3.15 -10.48
N ALA A 99 -3.04 -4.16 -10.52
CA ALA A 99 -3.35 -5.49 -10.01
C ALA A 99 -3.70 -5.47 -8.51
N LEU A 100 -2.96 -4.72 -7.70
CA LEU A 100 -3.23 -4.53 -6.27
C LEU A 100 -4.56 -3.83 -6.03
N TRP A 101 -4.86 -2.80 -6.81
CA TRP A 101 -6.17 -2.13 -6.73
C TRP A 101 -7.30 -3.11 -7.05
N LEU A 102 -7.18 -3.91 -8.11
CA LEU A 102 -8.15 -4.96 -8.45
C LEU A 102 -8.28 -6.00 -7.33
N ILE A 103 -7.17 -6.49 -6.79
CA ILE A 103 -7.17 -7.45 -5.67
C ILE A 103 -7.87 -6.85 -4.45
N ASN A 104 -7.62 -5.58 -4.12
CA ASN A 104 -8.18 -4.96 -2.93
C ASN A 104 -9.67 -4.62 -3.10
N TYR A 105 -10.12 -4.19 -4.28
CA TYR A 105 -11.50 -3.76 -4.52
C TYR A 105 -12.43 -4.87 -5.02
N VAL A 106 -11.95 -5.69 -5.96
CA VAL A 106 -12.74 -6.74 -6.62
C VAL A 106 -12.46 -8.12 -6.03
N GLY A 107 -11.25 -8.35 -5.52
CA GLY A 107 -10.86 -9.62 -4.89
C GLY A 107 -11.20 -9.67 -3.39
N ILE A 108 -10.21 -9.39 -2.55
CA ILE A 108 -10.28 -9.54 -1.10
C ILE A 108 -11.36 -8.64 -0.49
N GLY A 109 -11.56 -7.42 -0.99
CA GLY A 109 -12.64 -6.54 -0.54
C GLY A 109 -14.05 -7.10 -0.75
N ALA A 110 -14.23 -8.01 -1.72
CA ALA A 110 -15.51 -8.66 -1.96
C ALA A 110 -15.81 -9.77 -0.93
N ILE A 111 -14.78 -10.41 -0.36
CA ILE A 111 -14.95 -11.61 0.48
C ILE A 111 -14.54 -11.43 1.95
N HIS A 112 -13.65 -10.48 2.26
CA HIS A 112 -13.14 -10.27 3.60
C HIS A 112 -13.75 -9.00 4.24
N PRO A 113 -14.50 -9.12 5.36
CA PRO A 113 -15.20 -7.99 5.98
C PRO A 113 -14.30 -6.80 6.33
N GLY A 114 -13.11 -7.07 6.89
CA GLY A 114 -12.12 -6.02 7.20
C GLY A 114 -11.63 -5.26 5.97
N ALA A 115 -11.15 -5.97 4.95
CA ALA A 115 -10.69 -5.37 3.70
C ALA A 115 -11.82 -4.60 2.98
N ARG A 116 -13.06 -5.09 3.06
CA ARG A 116 -14.22 -4.38 2.52
C ARG A 116 -14.38 -2.98 3.12
N GLU A 117 -14.19 -2.83 4.42
CA GLU A 117 -14.28 -1.53 5.08
C GLU A 117 -13.12 -0.59 4.68
N VAL A 118 -11.92 -1.14 4.42
CA VAL A 118 -10.79 -0.35 3.87
C VAL A 118 -11.11 0.12 2.45
N ALA A 119 -11.63 -0.76 1.58
CA ALA A 119 -11.98 -0.44 0.20
C ALA A 119 -13.09 0.63 0.10
N LYS A 120 -13.95 0.76 1.10
CA LYS A 120 -14.98 1.81 1.14
C LYS A 120 -14.45 3.19 1.55
N LEU A 121 -13.21 3.29 2.05
CA LEU A 121 -12.68 4.56 2.54
C LEU A 121 -12.45 5.59 1.43
N ASN A 122 -12.12 5.16 0.23
CA ASN A 122 -11.81 6.09 -0.85
C ASN A 122 -12.75 5.82 -2.04
N PRO A 123 -13.21 6.87 -2.72
CA PRO A 123 -13.85 6.71 -4.02
C PRO A 123 -12.96 5.88 -4.95
N VAL A 124 -13.60 5.04 -5.76
CA VAL A 124 -12.93 4.06 -6.62
C VAL A 124 -11.80 4.68 -7.48
N PRO A 125 -11.98 5.84 -8.15
CA PRO A 125 -10.91 6.47 -8.93
C PRO A 125 -9.73 6.95 -8.07
N ILE A 126 -10.01 7.49 -6.88
CA ILE A 126 -8.96 7.96 -5.96
C ILE A 126 -8.12 6.77 -5.50
N ALA A 127 -8.77 5.66 -5.18
CA ALA A 127 -8.07 4.45 -4.77
C ALA A 127 -7.19 3.88 -5.88
N LEU A 128 -7.66 3.85 -7.12
CA LEU A 128 -6.84 3.47 -8.27
C LEU A 128 -5.62 4.39 -8.38
N GLY A 129 -5.82 5.70 -8.31
CA GLY A 129 -4.74 6.69 -8.34
C GLY A 129 -3.69 6.47 -7.25
N LEU A 130 -4.10 6.15 -6.02
CA LEU A 130 -3.19 5.85 -4.92
C LEU A 130 -2.35 4.58 -5.19
N HIS A 131 -2.93 3.52 -5.77
CA HIS A 131 -2.16 2.30 -6.07
C HIS A 131 -1.22 2.48 -7.26
N LEU A 132 -1.61 3.27 -8.27
CA LEU A 132 -0.72 3.68 -9.37
C LEU A 132 0.45 4.50 -8.83
N LEU A 133 0.17 5.46 -7.93
CA LEU A 133 1.19 6.27 -7.28
C LEU A 133 2.15 5.42 -6.43
N PHE A 134 1.61 4.45 -5.67
CA PHE A 134 2.43 3.46 -4.97
C PHE A 134 3.38 2.74 -5.92
N GLY A 135 2.86 2.19 -7.02
CA GLY A 135 3.65 1.47 -8.01
C GLY A 135 4.75 2.32 -8.63
N LEU A 136 4.44 3.57 -9.00
CA LEU A 136 5.40 4.53 -9.53
C LEU A 136 6.52 4.83 -8.54
N ILE A 137 6.18 5.17 -7.29
CA ILE A 137 7.19 5.49 -6.27
C ILE A 137 8.04 4.26 -5.97
N ALA A 138 7.42 3.10 -5.78
CA ALA A 138 8.13 1.87 -5.46
C ALA A 138 9.12 1.46 -6.56
N GLY A 139 8.69 1.46 -7.82
CA GLY A 139 9.56 1.18 -8.96
C GLY A 139 10.69 2.19 -9.11
N THR A 140 10.40 3.49 -8.92
CA THR A 140 11.38 4.58 -9.03
C THR A 140 12.43 4.50 -7.93
N VAL A 141 12.02 4.34 -6.67
CA VAL A 141 12.95 4.24 -5.53
C VAL A 141 13.79 2.98 -5.66
N ALA A 142 13.21 1.84 -6.05
CA ALA A 142 13.95 0.61 -6.22
C ALA A 142 15.06 0.74 -7.28
N VAL A 143 14.76 1.29 -8.46
CA VAL A 143 15.77 1.46 -9.51
C VAL A 143 16.87 2.43 -9.08
N LEU A 144 16.52 3.52 -8.38
CA LEU A 144 17.50 4.46 -7.83
C LEU A 144 18.41 3.81 -6.79
N VAL A 145 17.88 2.91 -5.94
CA VAL A 145 18.68 2.18 -4.94
C VAL A 145 19.63 1.18 -5.61
N ILE A 146 19.17 0.48 -6.65
CA ILE A 146 19.98 -0.49 -7.41
C ILE A 146 21.13 0.21 -8.14
N GLN A 147 20.86 1.39 -8.72
CA GLN A 147 21.82 2.15 -9.52
C GLN A 147 22.80 2.99 -8.68
N ARG A 148 22.70 2.99 -7.34
CA ARG A 148 23.69 3.69 -6.51
C ARG A 148 25.06 2.99 -6.65
N PRO A 149 26.14 3.76 -6.89
CA PRO A 149 27.50 3.23 -6.98
C PRO A 149 27.94 2.55 -5.68
#